data_AF-A0A814PYM5-F1
#
_entry.id   AF-A0A814PYM5-F1
#
_cell.length_a   1.000
_cell.length_b   1.000
_cell.length_c   1.000
_cell.angle_alpha   90.00
_cell.angle_beta   90.00
_cell.angle_gamma   90.00
#
_symmetry.space_group_name_H-M   'P 1'
#
loop_
_entity.id
_entity.type
_entity.pdbx_description
1 polymer ?
#
loop_
_entity_poly.entity_id
_entity_poly.type
_entity_poly.pdbx_seq_one_letter_code
_entity_poly.pdbx_strand_id
1 'polypeptide(L)'
;MQKTSDANIDLFSFLKPFSRNLWLLFLGTLIFVGILIYIIERKDNEALQNQSILSQIVMSIWYSIGDAVGYSVEFQITTAAGRLLSGGLYILGLILVASYTANLASDLTIAKSKAIISGIDDIKNGKIPFNRIGVVVGSAAEEYCLREIPKSAGIYYQLQSLNDLYPSLLAGTIVAGFWDNGVLEYVTNNIYCNLTLVGNDFDKSVFGIVTPQKWLYAQDLDVNILQLRETGELEKLRQKWFARQQCSGSSEESTAIGIQGTRGLFLIFGVICFLSLLLFAWKKRRNIKNCLFLLICLKKSSVKTNDSMNRRSSKTSQHSQNHQITSEILYL
;
A
#
# COMPACT_ATOMS: atom_id res chain seq x y z
N MET A 1 13.68 7.40 -22.75
CA MET A 1 12.63 7.98 -21.90
C MET A 1 11.33 7.25 -22.19
N GLN A 2 10.99 6.26 -21.36
CA GLN A 2 9.79 5.46 -21.53
C GLN A 2 8.56 6.32 -21.18
N LYS A 3 7.66 6.50 -22.15
CA LYS A 3 6.33 7.04 -21.90
C LYS A 3 5.59 5.94 -21.12
N THR A 4 5.54 6.09 -19.80
CA THR A 4 4.74 5.22 -18.94
C THR A 4 3.31 5.24 -19.45
N SER A 5 2.89 4.14 -20.09
CA SER A 5 1.48 3.80 -20.25
C SER A 5 0.79 4.08 -18.93
N ASP A 6 -0.35 4.78 -18.95
CA ASP A 6 -1.13 5.16 -17.78
C ASP A 6 -1.32 3.95 -16.85
N ALA A 7 -0.40 3.78 -15.91
CA ALA A 7 -0.57 2.91 -14.79
C ALA A 7 -1.66 3.60 -13.99
N ASN A 8 -2.90 3.07 -14.07
CA ASN A 8 -3.98 3.49 -13.20
C ASN A 8 -3.42 3.57 -11.78
N ILE A 9 -3.20 4.80 -11.30
CA ILE A 9 -2.59 5.04 -10.00
C ILE A 9 -3.63 4.62 -8.99
N ASP A 10 -3.48 3.40 -8.47
CA ASP A 10 -4.40 2.87 -7.50
C ASP A 10 -4.09 3.46 -6.12
N LEU A 11 -4.78 4.56 -5.83
CA LEU A 11 -4.68 5.30 -4.58
C LEU A 11 -5.01 4.45 -3.35
N PHE A 12 -5.74 3.34 -3.50
CA PHE A 12 -6.12 2.46 -2.40
C PHE A 12 -5.27 1.19 -2.32
N SER A 13 -4.09 1.18 -2.95
CA SER A 13 -3.17 0.03 -2.93
C SER A 13 -2.80 -0.44 -1.52
N PHE A 14 -2.75 0.46 -0.53
CA PHE A 14 -2.47 0.11 0.86
C PHE A 14 -3.59 -0.72 1.54
N LEU A 15 -4.81 -0.76 0.99
CA LEU A 15 -5.90 -1.58 1.52
C LEU A 15 -5.90 -3.03 0.97
N LYS A 16 -5.17 -3.28 -0.13
CA LYS A 16 -5.12 -4.57 -0.82
C LYS A 16 -4.66 -5.77 0.00
N PRO A 17 -3.77 -5.64 1.01
CA PRO A 17 -3.30 -6.79 1.77
C PRO A 17 -4.42 -7.58 2.47
N PHE A 18 -5.58 -6.95 2.68
CA PHE A 18 -6.79 -7.57 3.23
C PHE A 18 -8.01 -7.35 2.34
N SER A 19 -8.90 -8.36 2.32
CA SER A 19 -10.18 -8.23 1.63
C SER A 19 -11.08 -7.20 2.30
N ARG A 20 -11.99 -6.59 1.53
CA ARG A 20 -12.98 -5.65 2.06
C ARG A 20 -13.82 -6.27 3.18
N ASN A 21 -14.14 -7.56 3.08
CA ASN A 21 -14.91 -8.28 4.10
C ASN A 21 -14.14 -8.39 5.41
N LEU A 22 -12.83 -8.68 5.34
CA LEU A 22 -11.97 -8.76 6.53
C LEU A 22 -11.82 -7.39 7.20
N TRP A 23 -11.66 -6.31 6.43
CA TRP A 23 -11.65 -4.95 6.96
C TRP A 23 -12.93 -4.59 7.71
N LEU A 24 -14.09 -4.93 7.13
CA LEU A 24 -15.39 -4.67 7.75
C LEU A 24 -15.59 -5.52 9.01
N LEU A 25 -15.16 -6.79 8.98
CA LEU A 25 -15.22 -7.67 10.13
C LEU A 25 -14.32 -7.15 11.27
N PHE A 26 -13.10 -6.71 10.96
CA PHE A 26 -12.19 -6.14 11.94
C PHE A 26 -12.77 -4.87 12.57
N LEU A 27 -13.28 -3.93 11.75
CA LEU A 27 -13.95 -2.71 12.24
C LEU A 27 -15.15 -3.05 13.13
N GLY A 28 -15.96 -4.04 12.73
CA GLY A 28 -17.09 -4.54 13.51
C GLY A 28 -16.66 -5.10 14.86
N THR A 29 -15.58 -5.88 14.89
CA THR A 29 -15.00 -6.44 16.13
C THR A 29 -14.50 -5.34 17.07
N LEU A 30 -13.84 -4.29 16.56
CA LEU A 30 -13.38 -3.16 17.39
C LEU A 30 -14.55 -2.42 18.04
N ILE A 31 -15.63 -2.17 17.29
CA ILE A 31 -16.84 -1.52 17.83
C ILE A 31 -17.50 -2.44 18.86
N PHE A 32 -17.63 -3.73 18.55
CA PHE A 32 -18.23 -4.71 19.45
C PHE A 32 -17.47 -4.84 20.77
N VAL A 33 -16.15 -5.00 20.72
CA VAL A 33 -15.30 -5.07 21.92
C VAL A 33 -15.33 -3.75 22.69
N GLY A 34 -15.31 -2.60 22.01
CA GLY A 34 -15.48 -1.29 22.64
C GLY A 34 -16.80 -1.16 23.42
N ILE A 35 -17.91 -1.69 22.89
CA ILE A 35 -19.21 -1.72 23.58
C ILE A 35 -19.16 -2.67 24.79
N LEU A 36 -18.52 -3.83 24.66
CA LEU A 36 -18.36 -4.75 25.79
C LEU A 36 -17.52 -4.15 26.91
N ILE A 37 -16.41 -3.49 26.57
CA ILE A 37 -15.56 -2.76 27.53
C ILE A 37 -16.39 -1.68 28.23
N TYR A 38 -17.19 -0.91 27.47
CA TYR A 38 -18.11 0.06 28.06
C TYR A 38 -19.06 -0.59 29.08
N ILE A 39 -19.70 -1.73 28.76
CA ILE A 39 -20.64 -2.40 29.66
C ILE A 39 -19.95 -2.90 30.93
N ILE A 40 -18.73 -3.43 30.80
CA ILE A 40 -17.96 -4.01 31.91
C ILE A 40 -17.40 -2.91 32.81
N GLU A 41 -16.79 -1.86 32.25
CA GLU A 41 -16.02 -0.87 33.00
C GLU A 41 -16.83 0.35 33.46
N ARG A 42 -18.03 0.60 32.90
CA ARG A 42 -18.84 1.81 33.22
C ARG A 42 -19.13 2.03 34.70
N LYS A 43 -19.17 0.97 35.51
CA LYS A 43 -19.49 1.05 36.95
C LYS A 43 -18.25 1.02 37.84
N ASP A 44 -17.18 0.36 37.41
CA ASP A 44 -16.02 0.08 38.27
C ASP A 44 -14.82 1.00 37.98
N ASN A 45 -14.91 1.83 36.93
CA ASN A 45 -13.82 2.69 36.50
C ASN A 45 -14.14 4.19 36.67
N GLU A 46 -13.46 4.83 37.62
CA GLU A 46 -13.65 6.26 37.95
C GLU A 46 -13.36 7.19 36.76
N ALA A 47 -12.48 6.79 35.84
CA ALA A 47 -12.16 7.55 34.63
C ALA A 47 -13.38 7.65 33.67
N LEU A 48 -14.26 6.65 33.68
CA LEU A 48 -15.47 6.64 32.85
C LEU A 48 -16.66 7.28 33.58
N GLN A 49 -16.79 7.07 34.89
CA GLN A 49 -17.96 7.53 35.66
C GLN A 49 -18.22 9.04 35.56
N ASN A 50 -17.15 9.85 35.51
CA ASN A 50 -17.25 11.31 35.49
C ASN A 50 -17.65 11.91 34.12
N GLN A 51 -17.87 11.06 33.11
CA GLN A 51 -18.14 11.47 31.74
C GLN A 51 -19.58 11.18 31.32
N SER A 52 -20.09 11.93 30.33
CA SER A 52 -21.39 11.62 29.72
C SER A 52 -21.40 10.23 29.07
N ILE A 53 -22.56 9.58 28.98
CA ILE A 53 -22.71 8.22 28.40
C ILE A 53 -22.10 8.13 26.99
N LEU A 54 -22.32 9.16 26.16
CA LEU A 54 -21.78 9.21 24.80
C LEU A 54 -20.24 9.28 24.81
N SER A 55 -19.68 10.07 25.73
CA SER A 55 -18.23 10.15 25.93
C SER A 55 -17.66 8.81 26.40
N GLN A 56 -18.32 8.12 27.34
CA GLN A 56 -17.88 6.78 27.81
C GLN A 56 -17.82 5.75 26.68
N ILE A 57 -18.83 5.72 25.81
CA ILE A 57 -18.86 4.81 24.65
C ILE A 57 -17.73 5.15 23.67
N VAL A 58 -17.56 6.43 23.34
CA VAL A 58 -16.49 6.87 22.43
C VAL A 58 -15.10 6.54 22.99
N MET A 59 -14.87 6.79 24.28
CA MET A 59 -13.61 6.46 24.96
C MET A 59 -13.35 4.95 24.97
N SER A 60 -14.39 4.12 25.13
CA SER A 60 -14.26 2.65 25.13
C SER A 60 -14.00 2.09 23.74
N ILE A 61 -14.62 2.66 22.70
CA ILE A 61 -14.33 2.31 21.30
C ILE A 61 -12.91 2.76 20.92
N TRP A 62 -12.51 3.97 21.32
CA TRP A 62 -11.15 4.46 21.15
C TRP A 62 -10.14 3.57 21.86
N TYR A 63 -10.51 3.06 23.05
CA TYR A 63 -9.69 2.09 23.77
C TYR A 63 -9.46 0.84 22.93
N SER A 64 -10.53 0.24 22.41
CA SER A 64 -10.44 -0.97 21.58
C SER A 64 -9.59 -0.76 20.32
N ILE A 65 -9.69 0.40 19.68
CA ILE A 65 -8.84 0.74 18.52
C ILE A 65 -7.36 0.82 18.93
N GLY A 66 -7.04 1.47 20.05
CA GLY A 66 -5.67 1.61 20.54
C GLY A 66 -5.05 0.28 20.92
N ASP A 67 -5.78 -0.53 21.68
CA ASP A 67 -5.36 -1.86 22.15
C ASP A 67 -5.04 -2.81 20.99
N ALA A 68 -5.89 -2.84 19.96
CA ALA A 68 -5.67 -3.70 18.78
C ALA A 68 -4.43 -3.32 17.95
N VAL A 69 -3.97 -2.07 18.03
CA VAL A 69 -2.77 -1.59 17.31
C VAL A 69 -1.53 -1.60 18.21
N GLY A 70 -1.68 -1.90 19.51
CA GLY A 70 -0.60 -1.85 20.50
C GLY A 70 -0.20 -0.43 20.92
N TYR A 71 -1.10 0.54 20.75
CA TYR A 71 -0.90 1.92 21.22
C TYR A 71 -1.38 2.08 22.67
N SER A 72 -0.71 2.95 23.43
CA SER A 72 -1.06 3.23 24.83
C SER A 72 -2.44 3.85 24.93
N VAL A 73 -3.24 3.36 25.88
CA VAL A 73 -4.65 3.68 25.99
C VAL A 73 -4.92 4.66 27.14
N GLU A 74 -5.91 5.54 26.97
CA GLU A 74 -6.11 6.72 27.82
C GLU A 74 -6.57 6.41 29.26
N PHE A 75 -7.15 5.23 29.49
CA PHE A 75 -7.49 4.75 30.83
C PHE A 75 -7.12 3.27 30.98
N GLN A 76 -6.83 2.88 32.22
CA GLN A 76 -6.50 1.50 32.55
C GLN A 76 -7.76 0.71 32.90
N ILE A 77 -7.83 -0.53 32.43
CA ILE A 77 -8.91 -1.46 32.77
C ILE A 77 -8.72 -2.00 34.19
N THR A 78 -9.73 -1.84 35.04
CA THR A 78 -9.68 -2.24 36.44
C THR A 78 -10.21 -3.66 36.65
N THR A 79 -11.22 -4.09 35.87
CA THR A 79 -11.87 -5.40 36.08
C THR A 79 -11.09 -6.56 35.47
N ALA A 80 -11.19 -7.75 36.09
CA ALA A 80 -10.57 -8.97 35.57
C ALA A 80 -11.15 -9.39 34.20
N ALA A 81 -12.47 -9.24 34.02
CA ALA A 81 -13.16 -9.56 32.76
C ALA A 81 -12.72 -8.62 31.62
N GLY A 82 -12.59 -7.31 31.89
CA GLY A 82 -12.08 -6.35 30.92
C GLY A 82 -10.64 -6.65 30.52
N ARG A 83 -9.79 -7.08 31.47
CA ARG A 83 -8.38 -7.41 31.20
C ARG A 83 -8.26 -8.65 30.32
N LEU A 84 -9.09 -9.67 30.55
CA LEU A 84 -9.15 -10.85 29.69
C LEU A 84 -9.57 -10.47 28.26
N LEU A 85 -10.59 -9.62 28.13
CA LEU A 85 -11.09 -9.16 26.84
C LEU A 85 -10.05 -8.32 26.08
N SER A 86 -9.37 -7.40 26.76
CA SER A 86 -8.26 -6.62 26.20
C SER A 86 -7.09 -7.52 25.80
N GLY A 87 -6.67 -8.45 26.66
CA GLY A 87 -5.61 -9.40 26.31
C GLY A 87 -5.92 -10.22 25.04
N GLY A 88 -7.17 -10.66 24.90
CA GLY A 88 -7.63 -11.35 23.69
C GLY A 88 -7.64 -10.45 22.44
N LEU A 89 -8.11 -9.20 22.58
CA LEU A 89 -8.09 -8.23 21.48
C LEU A 89 -6.67 -7.86 21.06
N TYR A 90 -5.77 -7.69 22.02
CA TYR A 90 -4.35 -7.40 21.78
C TYR A 90 -3.69 -8.53 20.98
N ILE A 91 -3.90 -9.79 21.35
CA ILE A 91 -3.37 -10.94 20.60
C ILE A 91 -3.95 -10.99 19.18
N LEU A 92 -5.26 -10.78 19.03
CA LEU A 92 -5.90 -10.73 17.71
C LEU A 92 -5.30 -9.61 16.85
N GLY A 93 -5.12 -8.42 17.43
CA GLY A 93 -4.53 -7.25 16.80
C GLY A 93 -3.10 -7.50 16.34
N LEU A 94 -2.26 -8.08 17.19
CA LEU A 94 -0.89 -8.47 16.85
C LEU A 94 -0.83 -9.42 15.65
N ILE A 95 -1.68 -10.45 15.63
CA ILE A 95 -1.74 -11.41 14.52
C ILE A 95 -2.18 -10.72 13.23
N LEU A 96 -3.16 -9.81 13.29
CA LEU A 96 -3.62 -9.06 12.13
C LEU A 96 -2.55 -8.09 11.61
N VAL A 97 -1.85 -7.37 12.47
CA VAL A 97 -0.75 -6.47 12.07
C VAL A 97 0.40 -7.27 11.43
N ALA A 98 0.75 -8.43 12.00
CA ALA A 98 1.76 -9.32 11.42
C ALA A 98 1.32 -9.86 10.05
N SER A 99 0.07 -10.28 9.91
CA SER A 99 -0.49 -10.79 8.64
C SER A 99 -0.55 -9.70 7.57
N TYR A 100 -0.96 -8.49 7.94
CA TYR A 100 -0.97 -7.34 7.04
C TYR A 100 0.44 -7.06 6.52
N THR A 101 1.44 -7.06 7.41
CA THR A 101 2.85 -6.83 7.07
C THR A 101 3.38 -7.93 6.16
N ALA A 102 3.06 -9.20 6.44
CA ALA A 102 3.46 -10.34 5.62
C ALA A 102 2.85 -10.31 4.22
N ASN A 103 1.54 -10.01 4.12
CA ASN A 103 0.85 -9.92 2.84
C ASN A 103 1.36 -8.73 2.01
N LEU A 104 1.59 -7.58 2.65
CA LEU A 104 2.20 -6.42 2.00
C LEU A 104 3.60 -6.75 1.46
N ALA A 105 4.42 -7.46 2.25
CA ALA A 105 5.74 -7.89 1.82
C ALA A 105 5.68 -8.86 0.64
N SER A 106 4.74 -9.82 0.67
CA SER A 106 4.50 -10.76 -0.44
C SER A 106 4.07 -10.02 -1.71
N ASP A 107 3.14 -9.07 -1.60
CA ASP A 107 2.68 -8.26 -2.72
C ASP A 107 3.82 -7.42 -3.33
N LEU A 108 4.71 -6.86 -2.51
CA LEU A 108 5.89 -6.14 -2.99
C LEU A 108 6.87 -7.07 -3.72
N THR A 109 6.99 -8.33 -3.32
CA THR A 109 7.81 -9.33 -4.02
C THR A 109 7.17 -9.77 -5.34
N ILE A 110 5.85 -10.00 -5.38
CA ILE A 110 5.14 -10.40 -6.60
C ILE A 110 5.09 -9.26 -7.62
N ALA A 111 4.85 -8.02 -7.18
CA ALA A 111 4.85 -6.85 -8.07
C ALA A 111 6.20 -6.67 -8.77
N LYS A 112 7.30 -7.03 -8.11
CA LYS A 112 8.65 -7.06 -8.68
C LYS A 112 8.91 -8.26 -9.60
N SER A 113 8.10 -9.32 -9.50
CA SER A 113 8.24 -10.56 -10.28
C SER A 113 7.30 -10.65 -11.48
N LYS A 114 6.43 -9.65 -11.72
CA LYS A 114 5.43 -9.73 -12.80
C LYS A 114 6.10 -9.48 -14.15
N ALA A 115 6.72 -10.52 -14.71
CA ALA A 115 7.07 -10.54 -16.11
C ALA A 115 5.80 -10.26 -16.93
N ILE A 116 5.90 -9.33 -17.88
CA ILE A 116 4.79 -8.94 -18.78
C ILE A 116 4.28 -10.16 -19.59
N ILE A 117 5.14 -11.17 -19.71
CA ILE A 117 4.95 -12.42 -20.43
C ILE A 117 5.15 -13.55 -19.42
N SER A 118 4.35 -14.61 -19.49
CA SER A 118 4.50 -15.78 -18.63
C SER A 118 5.19 -16.95 -19.34
N GLY A 119 5.15 -16.98 -20.68
CA GLY A 119 5.83 -17.98 -21.49
C GLY A 119 5.35 -17.97 -22.94
N ILE A 120 5.70 -19.03 -23.69
CA ILE A 120 5.38 -19.15 -25.11
C ILE A 120 3.87 -19.21 -25.40
N ASP A 121 3.07 -19.68 -24.46
CA ASP A 121 1.61 -19.76 -24.62
C ASP A 121 0.94 -18.38 -24.71
N ASP A 122 1.48 -17.37 -24.04
CA ASP A 122 1.01 -15.98 -24.16
C ASP A 122 1.16 -15.47 -25.60
N ILE A 123 2.23 -15.88 -26.28
CA ILE A 123 2.49 -15.59 -27.68
C ILE A 123 1.54 -16.38 -28.58
N LYS A 124 1.41 -17.70 -28.36
CA LYS A 124 0.50 -18.57 -29.14
C LYS A 124 -0.95 -18.08 -29.10
N ASN A 125 -1.39 -17.62 -27.93
CA ASN A 125 -2.75 -17.12 -27.70
C ASN A 125 -2.96 -15.67 -28.16
N GLY A 126 -1.92 -14.98 -28.66
CA GLY A 126 -2.03 -13.62 -29.18
C GLY A 126 -2.20 -12.54 -28.11
N LYS A 127 -1.77 -12.79 -26.87
CA LYS A 127 -1.73 -11.77 -25.80
C LYS A 127 -0.80 -10.60 -26.17
N ILE A 128 0.18 -10.88 -27.02
CA ILE A 128 1.14 -9.91 -27.55
C ILE A 128 0.97 -9.85 -29.07
N PRO A 129 0.92 -8.65 -29.66
CA PRO A 129 0.95 -8.50 -31.12
C PRO A 129 2.20 -9.16 -31.72
N PHE A 130 2.02 -9.99 -32.75
CA PHE A 130 3.12 -10.74 -33.36
C PHE A 130 4.23 -9.82 -33.89
N ASN A 131 3.91 -8.62 -34.36
CA ASN A 131 4.87 -7.61 -34.82
C ASN A 131 5.80 -7.04 -33.74
N ARG A 132 5.58 -7.39 -32.47
CA ARG A 132 6.47 -7.05 -31.36
C ARG A 132 7.28 -8.24 -30.86
N ILE A 133 7.30 -9.33 -31.62
CA ILE A 133 8.07 -10.54 -31.32
C ILE A 133 9.23 -10.61 -32.30
N GLY A 134 10.45 -10.51 -31.77
CA GLY A 134 11.69 -10.61 -32.54
C GLY A 134 12.01 -12.06 -32.85
N VAL A 135 12.16 -12.38 -34.14
CA VAL A 135 12.57 -13.70 -34.63
C VAL A 135 13.66 -13.51 -35.67
N VAL A 136 14.76 -14.24 -35.54
CA VAL A 136 15.87 -14.19 -36.50
C VAL A 136 15.51 -15.00 -37.73
N VAL A 137 15.58 -14.39 -38.90
CA VAL A 137 15.24 -15.02 -40.18
C VAL A 137 16.28 -16.08 -40.53
N GLY A 138 15.85 -17.21 -41.12
CA GLY A 138 16.69 -18.34 -41.48
C GLY A 138 17.18 -19.18 -40.31
N SER A 139 16.55 -19.05 -39.14
CA SER A 139 16.95 -19.77 -37.92
C SER A 139 15.96 -20.85 -37.50
N ALA A 140 16.39 -21.75 -36.60
CA ALA A 140 15.50 -22.72 -35.97
C ALA A 140 14.33 -22.05 -35.22
N ALA A 141 14.54 -20.84 -34.68
CA ALA A 141 13.49 -20.07 -34.04
C ALA A 141 12.41 -19.62 -35.05
N GLU A 142 12.79 -19.28 -36.28
CA GLU A 142 11.83 -18.99 -37.35
C GLU A 142 11.04 -20.24 -37.76
N GLU A 143 11.73 -21.38 -37.93
CA GLU A 143 11.07 -22.65 -38.24
C GLU A 143 10.03 -23.03 -37.17
N TYR A 144 10.40 -22.92 -35.90
CA TYR A 144 9.47 -23.11 -34.78
C TYR A 144 8.27 -22.16 -34.88
N CYS A 145 8.52 -20.87 -35.10
CA CYS A 145 7.48 -19.85 -35.18
C CYS A 145 6.46 -20.17 -36.28
N LEU A 146 6.95 -20.54 -37.47
CA LEU A 146 6.11 -20.86 -38.62
C LEU A 146 5.32 -22.17 -38.42
N ARG A 147 5.92 -23.16 -37.74
CA ARG A 147 5.29 -24.46 -37.45
C ARG A 147 4.22 -24.35 -36.37
N GLU A 148 4.55 -23.73 -35.25
CA GLU A 148 3.73 -23.74 -34.02
C GLU A 148 2.82 -22.52 -33.88
N ILE A 149 3.12 -21.44 -34.59
CA ILE A 149 2.34 -20.20 -34.58
C ILE A 149 2.07 -19.74 -36.01
N PRO A 150 1.28 -20.47 -36.82
CA PRO A 150 1.08 -20.12 -38.23
C PRO A 150 0.55 -18.69 -38.46
N LYS A 151 -0.17 -18.14 -37.47
CA LYS A 151 -0.70 -16.76 -37.48
C LYS A 151 0.40 -15.69 -37.43
N SER A 152 1.61 -16.03 -37.00
CA SER A 152 2.74 -15.09 -36.93
C SER A 152 3.41 -14.91 -38.30
N ALA A 153 3.18 -15.81 -39.25
CA ALA A 153 3.87 -15.84 -40.54
C ALA A 153 3.77 -14.49 -41.26
N GLY A 154 4.92 -13.86 -41.51
CA GLY A 154 5.01 -12.54 -42.15
C GLY A 154 4.62 -11.34 -41.28
N ILE A 155 4.24 -11.56 -40.02
CA ILE A 155 3.82 -10.51 -39.08
C ILE A 155 4.88 -10.29 -37.99
N TYR A 156 5.67 -11.31 -37.63
CA TYR A 156 6.73 -11.15 -36.63
C TYR A 156 7.80 -10.15 -37.03
N TYR A 157 8.48 -9.58 -36.04
CA TYR A 157 9.57 -8.65 -36.26
C TYR A 157 10.82 -9.42 -36.71
N GLN A 158 11.18 -9.25 -37.98
CA GLN A 158 12.29 -9.95 -38.61
C GLN A 158 13.63 -9.35 -38.18
N LEU A 159 14.49 -10.19 -37.59
CA LEU A 159 15.85 -9.86 -37.23
C LEU A 159 16.82 -10.57 -38.18
N GLN A 160 17.93 -9.92 -38.53
CA GLN A 160 18.96 -10.51 -39.39
C GLN A 160 19.97 -11.30 -38.58
N SER A 161 20.24 -10.86 -37.35
CA SER A 161 21.17 -11.51 -36.43
C SER A 161 20.65 -11.54 -35.00
N LEU A 162 21.15 -12.49 -34.21
CA LEU A 162 20.96 -12.52 -32.76
C LEU A 162 21.51 -11.24 -32.10
N ASN A 163 22.52 -10.60 -32.68
CA ASN A 163 23.06 -9.34 -32.17
C ASN A 163 22.05 -8.18 -32.26
N ASP A 164 21.07 -8.25 -33.16
CA ASP A 164 20.04 -7.23 -33.32
C ASP A 164 18.86 -7.42 -32.34
N LEU A 165 18.74 -8.63 -31.76
CA LEU A 165 17.67 -8.98 -30.83
C LEU A 165 17.73 -8.11 -29.57
N TYR A 166 18.90 -8.03 -28.93
CA TYR A 166 19.05 -7.34 -27.66
C TYR A 166 18.84 -5.82 -27.77
N PRO A 167 19.46 -5.10 -28.71
CA PRO A 167 19.19 -3.67 -28.90
C PRO A 167 17.70 -3.40 -29.17
N SER A 168 17.03 -4.28 -29.92
CA SER A 168 15.60 -4.13 -30.22
C SER A 168 14.71 -4.33 -28.99
N LEU A 169 15.08 -5.22 -28.06
CA LEU A 169 14.42 -5.37 -26.75
C LEU A 169 14.62 -4.13 -25.87
N LEU A 170 15.85 -3.60 -25.82
CA LEU A 170 16.18 -2.42 -25.00
C LEU A 170 15.55 -1.13 -25.53
N ALA A 171 15.43 -1.01 -26.86
CA ALA A 171 14.71 0.10 -27.50
C ALA A 171 13.19 0.00 -27.30
N GLY A 172 12.66 -1.15 -26.87
CA GLY A 172 11.24 -1.42 -26.70
C GLY A 172 10.47 -1.63 -28.02
N THR A 173 11.19 -1.73 -29.14
CA THR A 173 10.64 -2.06 -30.46
C THR A 173 9.93 -3.41 -30.41
N ILE A 174 10.60 -4.39 -29.81
CA ILE A 174 10.05 -5.72 -29.52
C ILE A 174 9.90 -5.91 -28.00
N VAL A 175 8.97 -6.77 -27.60
CA VAL A 175 8.70 -7.10 -26.18
C VAL A 175 9.34 -8.43 -25.80
N ALA A 176 9.46 -9.35 -26.75
CA ALA A 176 10.12 -10.63 -26.58
C ALA A 176 10.81 -11.06 -27.86
N GLY A 177 11.82 -11.90 -27.70
CA GLY A 177 12.24 -12.85 -28.72
C GLY A 177 12.63 -14.13 -28.03
N PHE A 178 12.84 -15.18 -28.82
CA PHE A 178 13.23 -16.48 -28.30
C PHE A 178 14.36 -17.07 -29.12
N TRP A 179 15.20 -17.83 -28.42
CA TRP A 179 16.40 -18.47 -28.93
C TRP A 179 16.77 -19.64 -28.01
N ASP A 180 17.82 -20.39 -28.36
CA ASP A 180 18.35 -21.49 -27.55
C ASP A 180 18.65 -21.06 -26.11
N ASN A 181 18.12 -21.82 -25.15
CA ASN A 181 18.20 -21.51 -23.72
C ASN A 181 19.65 -21.27 -23.25
N GLY A 182 20.61 -22.12 -23.66
CA GLY A 182 22.01 -21.94 -23.26
C GLY A 182 22.60 -20.60 -23.70
N VAL A 183 22.38 -20.20 -24.95
CA VAL A 183 22.88 -18.91 -25.47
C VAL A 183 22.25 -17.76 -24.71
N LEU A 184 20.92 -17.80 -24.50
CA LEU A 184 20.23 -16.75 -23.77
C LEU A 184 20.69 -16.68 -22.31
N GLU A 185 20.83 -17.82 -21.62
CA GLU A 185 21.30 -17.92 -20.24
C GLU A 185 22.67 -17.26 -20.08
N TYR A 186 23.62 -17.57 -20.98
CA TYR A 186 24.93 -16.95 -20.99
C TYR A 186 24.84 -15.43 -21.17
N VAL A 187 24.08 -14.99 -22.17
CA VAL A 187 24.02 -13.58 -22.55
C VAL A 187 23.29 -12.74 -21.49
N THR A 188 22.20 -13.21 -20.91
CA THR A 188 21.48 -12.49 -19.85
C THR A 188 22.27 -12.47 -18.53
N ASN A 189 23.04 -13.52 -18.24
CA ASN A 189 23.81 -13.60 -16.99
C ASN A 189 25.15 -12.83 -17.03
N ASN A 190 25.73 -12.61 -18.21
CA ASN A 190 27.08 -12.04 -18.34
C ASN A 190 27.16 -10.75 -19.17
N ILE A 191 26.23 -10.49 -20.09
CA ILE A 191 26.32 -9.35 -21.03
C ILE A 191 25.19 -8.34 -20.79
N TYR A 192 23.93 -8.79 -20.82
CA TYR A 192 22.74 -7.92 -20.72
C TYR A 192 21.94 -8.20 -19.44
N CYS A 193 22.41 -7.64 -18.33
CA CYS A 193 21.85 -7.84 -16.99
C CYS A 193 20.44 -7.27 -16.78
N ASN A 194 20.02 -6.36 -17.66
CA ASN A 194 18.72 -5.71 -17.65
C ASN A 194 17.63 -6.55 -18.34
N LEU A 195 18.00 -7.68 -18.91
CA LEU A 195 17.07 -8.64 -19.51
C LEU A 195 16.95 -9.86 -18.62
N THR A 196 15.77 -10.46 -18.62
CA THR A 196 15.47 -11.67 -17.87
C THR A 196 14.91 -12.73 -18.80
N LEU A 197 15.28 -13.99 -18.51
CA LEU A 197 14.64 -15.15 -19.12
C LEU A 197 13.27 -15.36 -18.49
N VAL A 198 12.29 -15.68 -19.31
CA VAL A 198 10.88 -15.76 -18.92
C VAL A 198 10.23 -17.00 -19.53
N GLY A 199 9.45 -17.70 -18.72
CA GLY A 199 8.74 -18.91 -19.13
C GLY A 199 9.56 -20.18 -18.96
N ASN A 200 8.92 -21.30 -19.29
CA ASN A 200 9.52 -22.63 -19.27
C ASN A 200 10.14 -22.96 -20.62
N ASP A 201 11.12 -23.88 -20.61
CA ASP A 201 11.69 -24.44 -21.83
C ASP A 201 10.60 -25.05 -22.73
N PHE A 202 10.67 -24.71 -24.01
CA PHE A 202 9.81 -25.25 -25.07
C PHE A 202 10.67 -25.72 -26.23
N ASP A 203 10.11 -26.54 -27.13
CA ASP A 203 10.80 -27.10 -28.29
C ASP A 203 12.14 -27.78 -27.96
N LYS A 204 12.08 -28.80 -27.09
CA LYS A 204 13.27 -29.49 -26.58
C LYS A 204 14.09 -30.07 -27.72
N SER A 205 15.22 -29.45 -27.99
CA SER A 205 16.23 -29.86 -28.96
C SER A 205 17.59 -30.00 -28.28
N VAL A 206 18.49 -30.78 -28.88
CA VAL A 206 19.81 -31.09 -28.31
C VAL A 206 20.90 -30.71 -29.29
N PHE A 207 21.96 -30.07 -28.80
CA PHE A 207 23.16 -29.83 -29.59
C PHE A 207 23.92 -31.15 -29.82
N GLY A 208 24.33 -31.39 -31.06
CA GLY A 208 25.10 -32.55 -31.45
C GLY A 208 26.31 -32.16 -32.30
N ILE A 209 27.33 -33.00 -32.28
CA ILE A 209 28.47 -32.90 -33.18
C ILE A 209 28.15 -33.72 -34.42
N VAL A 210 28.15 -33.08 -35.59
CA VAL A 210 27.89 -33.76 -36.86
C VAL A 210 29.20 -34.27 -37.45
N THR A 211 29.23 -35.54 -37.83
CA THR A 211 30.39 -36.19 -38.45
C THR A 211 30.03 -36.77 -39.83
N PRO A 212 31.01 -36.96 -40.73
CA PRO A 212 30.76 -37.62 -42.01
C PRO A 212 30.17 -39.01 -41.82
N GLN A 213 29.32 -39.42 -42.77
CA GLN A 213 28.72 -40.75 -42.72
C GLN A 213 29.82 -41.82 -42.73
N LYS A 214 29.77 -42.75 -41.76
CA LYS A 214 30.76 -43.83 -41.55
C LYS A 214 32.16 -43.35 -41.14
N TRP A 215 32.27 -42.24 -40.41
CA TRP A 215 33.54 -41.82 -39.84
C TRP A 215 34.05 -42.83 -38.79
N LEU A 216 35.32 -43.26 -38.93
CA LEU A 216 35.92 -44.33 -38.12
C LEU A 216 35.87 -44.06 -36.61
N TYR A 217 35.98 -42.79 -36.21
CA TYR A 217 36.06 -42.38 -34.80
C TYR A 217 34.72 -41.92 -34.21
N ALA A 218 33.60 -42.09 -34.92
CA ALA A 218 32.30 -41.63 -34.45
C ALA A 218 31.93 -42.27 -33.10
N GLN A 219 32.16 -43.58 -32.97
CA GLN A 219 31.88 -44.31 -31.73
C GLN A 219 32.81 -43.88 -30.59
N ASP A 220 34.10 -43.69 -30.87
CA ASP A 220 35.06 -43.23 -29.86
C ASP A 220 34.69 -41.83 -29.35
N LEU A 221 34.25 -40.93 -30.26
CA LEU A 221 33.79 -39.59 -29.90
C LEU A 221 32.60 -39.66 -28.93
N ASP A 222 31.59 -40.47 -29.23
CA ASP A 222 30.40 -40.62 -28.39
C ASP A 222 30.74 -41.16 -26.99
N VAL A 223 31.60 -42.20 -26.92
CA VAL A 223 32.05 -42.78 -25.64
C VAL A 223 32.80 -41.74 -24.80
N ASN A 224 33.68 -40.95 -25.41
CA ASN A 224 34.41 -39.91 -24.70
C ASN A 224 33.47 -38.79 -24.20
N ILE A 225 32.46 -38.39 -24.97
CA ILE A 225 31.45 -37.41 -24.54
C ILE A 225 30.63 -37.96 -23.36
N LEU A 226 30.26 -39.24 -23.38
CA LEU A 226 29.57 -39.89 -22.26
C LEU A 226 30.45 -39.90 -21.01
N GLN A 227 31.74 -40.24 -21.14
CA GLN A 227 32.68 -40.21 -20.04
C GLN A 227 32.81 -38.80 -19.43
N LEU A 228 32.85 -37.74 -20.25
CA LEU A 228 32.85 -36.35 -19.78
C LEU A 228 31.57 -35.97 -19.02
N ARG A 229 30.44 -36.58 -19.37
CA ARG A 229 29.17 -36.40 -18.66
C ARG A 229 29.18 -37.13 -17.32
N GLU A 230 29.57 -38.39 -17.30
CA GLU A 230 29.59 -39.24 -16.09
C GLU A 230 30.59 -38.73 -15.05
N THR A 231 31.74 -38.24 -15.49
CA THR A 231 32.76 -37.65 -14.61
C THR A 231 32.38 -36.26 -14.08
N GLY A 232 31.32 -35.66 -14.62
CA GLY A 232 30.87 -34.31 -14.25
C GLY A 232 31.72 -33.18 -14.84
N GLU A 233 32.67 -33.46 -15.74
CA GLU A 233 33.48 -32.43 -16.40
C GLU A 233 32.63 -31.46 -17.23
N LEU A 234 31.58 -31.97 -17.90
CA LEU A 234 30.64 -31.09 -18.61
C LEU A 234 29.91 -30.12 -17.69
N GLU A 235 29.57 -30.54 -16.47
CA GLU A 235 28.91 -29.68 -15.48
C GLU A 235 29.87 -28.61 -14.96
N LYS A 236 31.14 -28.97 -14.73
CA LYS A 236 32.19 -27.99 -14.38
C LYS A 236 32.36 -26.94 -15.49
N LEU A 237 32.36 -27.35 -16.75
CA LEU A 237 32.41 -26.43 -17.88
C LEU A 237 31.17 -25.53 -17.93
N ARG A 238 29.97 -26.09 -17.72
CA ARG A 238 28.73 -25.32 -17.66
C ARG A 238 28.80 -24.25 -16.56
N GLN A 239 29.18 -24.62 -15.35
CA GLN A 239 29.32 -23.66 -14.24
C GLN A 239 30.38 -22.61 -14.53
N LYS A 240 31.52 -22.99 -15.12
CA LYS A 240 32.59 -22.06 -15.47
C LYS A 240 32.15 -20.98 -16.47
N TRP A 241 31.38 -21.35 -17.49
CA TRP A 241 31.02 -20.45 -18.59
C TRP A 241 29.65 -19.77 -18.43
N PHE A 242 28.67 -20.42 -17.81
CA PHE A 242 27.27 -19.93 -17.76
C PHE A 242 26.87 -19.35 -16.40
N ALA A 243 27.66 -19.54 -15.34
CA ALA A 243 27.38 -18.91 -14.05
C ALA A 243 27.45 -17.37 -14.15
N ARG A 244 26.57 -16.70 -13.40
CA ARG A 244 26.42 -15.23 -13.38
C ARG A 244 27.63 -14.57 -12.75
N GLN A 245 28.65 -14.27 -13.55
CA GLN A 245 29.90 -13.66 -13.07
C GLN A 245 29.86 -12.13 -13.09
N GLN A 246 29.14 -11.53 -14.04
CA GLN A 246 29.28 -10.10 -14.37
C GLN A 246 28.06 -9.24 -14.00
N CYS A 247 26.87 -9.85 -13.90
CA CYS A 247 25.61 -9.18 -13.55
C CYS A 247 25.30 -9.17 -12.04
N SER A 248 26.33 -9.24 -11.19
CA SER A 248 26.22 -9.21 -9.72
C SER A 248 26.22 -7.79 -9.13
N GLY A 249 26.46 -6.76 -9.96
CA GLY A 249 26.58 -5.36 -9.50
C GLY A 249 25.79 -4.31 -10.27
N SER A 250 25.02 -4.66 -11.29
CA SER A 250 24.28 -3.69 -12.10
C SER A 250 22.77 -3.79 -11.86
N SER A 251 22.20 -2.69 -11.37
CA SER A 251 20.78 -2.46 -11.06
C SER A 251 20.21 -3.17 -9.82
N GLU A 252 20.80 -2.89 -8.65
CA GLU A 252 19.92 -2.53 -7.53
C GLU A 252 19.31 -1.15 -7.84
N GLU A 253 18.36 -1.10 -8.79
CA GLU A 253 17.36 -0.04 -8.74
C GLU A 253 16.72 -0.16 -7.37
N SER A 254 17.02 0.83 -6.52
CA SER A 254 16.71 0.86 -5.09
C SER A 254 15.43 0.10 -4.77
N THR A 255 15.56 -0.96 -3.98
CA THR A 255 14.44 -1.76 -3.43
C THR A 255 13.50 -0.94 -2.54
N ALA A 256 13.71 0.38 -2.47
CA ALA A 256 12.91 1.35 -1.76
C ALA A 256 11.47 1.40 -2.30
N ILE A 257 10.52 1.45 -1.37
CA ILE A 257 9.11 1.65 -1.68
C ILE A 257 8.95 3.05 -2.28
N GLY A 258 8.63 3.13 -3.57
CA GLY A 258 8.43 4.40 -4.27
C GLY A 258 7.18 5.13 -3.79
N ILE A 259 7.18 6.46 -3.93
CA ILE A 259 6.07 7.34 -3.50
C ILE A 259 4.74 7.01 -4.20
N GLN A 260 4.79 6.33 -5.35
CA GLN A 260 3.63 5.93 -6.13
C GLN A 260 2.74 4.93 -5.37
N GLY A 261 3.34 4.01 -4.60
CA GLY A 261 2.60 3.00 -3.82
C GLY A 261 1.99 3.54 -2.51
N THR A 262 2.52 4.64 -1.98
CA THR A 262 2.12 5.20 -0.67
C THR A 262 1.35 6.53 -0.79
N ARG A 263 1.18 7.08 -2.00
CA ARG A 263 0.54 8.39 -2.23
C ARG A 263 -0.85 8.51 -1.61
N GLY A 264 -1.67 7.47 -1.70
CA GLY A 264 -3.03 7.48 -1.14
C GLY A 264 -3.05 7.63 0.39
N LEU A 265 -2.08 7.03 1.09
CA LEU A 265 -1.93 7.15 2.53
C LEU A 265 -1.66 8.60 2.94
N PHE A 266 -0.74 9.27 2.24
CA PHE A 266 -0.44 10.69 2.49
C PHE A 266 -1.63 11.61 2.17
N LEU A 267 -2.40 11.32 1.12
CA LEU A 267 -3.61 12.08 0.80
C LEU A 267 -4.67 11.95 1.90
N ILE A 268 -4.94 10.74 2.38
CA ILE A 268 -5.90 10.50 3.47
C ILE A 268 -5.45 11.22 4.74
N PHE A 269 -4.15 11.13 5.08
CA PHE A 269 -3.60 11.85 6.22
C PHE A 269 -3.77 13.37 6.09
N GLY A 270 -3.50 13.93 4.90
CA GLY A 270 -3.72 15.36 4.63
C GLY A 270 -5.17 15.80 4.80
N VAL A 271 -6.13 14.98 4.33
CA VAL A 271 -7.57 15.23 4.53
C VAL A 271 -7.96 15.19 6.01
N ILE A 272 -7.42 14.23 6.78
CA ILE A 272 -7.66 14.13 8.22
C ILE A 272 -7.10 15.35 8.97
N CYS A 273 -5.88 15.80 8.64
CA CYS A 273 -5.30 17.01 9.21
C CYS A 273 -6.17 18.24 8.92
N PHE A 274 -6.64 18.37 7.68
CA PHE A 274 -7.52 19.48 7.29
C PHE A 274 -8.86 19.45 8.04
N LEU A 275 -9.49 18.28 8.14
CA LEU A 275 -10.74 18.12 8.87
C LEU A 275 -10.58 18.40 10.37
N SER A 276 -9.45 17.99 10.96
CA SER A 276 -9.10 18.29 12.35
C SER A 276 -8.98 19.80 12.59
N LEU A 277 -8.27 20.52 11.71
CA LEU A 277 -8.15 21.98 11.77
C LEU A 277 -9.52 22.68 11.63
N LEU A 278 -10.38 22.19 10.73
CA LEU A 278 -11.74 22.71 10.56
C LEU A 278 -12.58 22.51 11.82
N LEU A 279 -12.56 21.31 12.41
CA LEU A 279 -13.30 21.02 13.66
C LEU A 279 -12.79 21.88 14.82
N PHE A 280 -11.48 22.03 14.95
CA PHE A 280 -10.87 22.90 15.96
C PHE A 280 -11.28 24.36 15.77
N ALA A 281 -11.19 24.88 14.55
CA ALA A 281 -11.61 26.24 14.22
C ALA A 281 -13.11 26.44 14.45
N TRP A 282 -13.94 25.46 14.09
CA TRP A 282 -15.39 25.51 14.28
C TRP A 282 -15.77 25.49 15.76
N LYS A 283 -15.17 24.60 16.57
CA LYS A 283 -15.36 24.54 18.02
C LYS A 283 -14.88 25.83 18.71
N LYS A 284 -13.72 26.36 18.32
CA LYS A 284 -13.20 27.63 18.85
C LYS A 284 -14.10 28.81 18.47
N ARG A 285 -14.55 28.89 17.22
CA ARG A 285 -15.53 29.92 16.78
C ARG A 285 -16.84 29.81 17.55
N ARG A 286 -17.34 28.59 17.79
CA ARG A 286 -18.56 28.37 18.59
C ARG A 286 -18.38 28.78 20.05
N ASN A 287 -17.24 28.44 20.66
CA ASN A 287 -16.91 28.89 22.02
C ASN A 287 -16.77 30.41 22.12
N ILE A 288 -16.13 31.07 21.15
CA ILE A 288 -16.04 32.54 21.12
C ILE A 288 -17.44 33.16 20.99
N LYS A 289 -18.28 32.64 20.08
CA LYS A 289 -19.66 33.12 19.93
C LYS A 289 -20.49 32.90 21.19
N ASN A 290 -20.36 31.74 21.85
CA ASN A 290 -21.06 31.44 23.11
C ASN A 290 -20.57 32.33 24.26
N CYS A 291 -19.27 32.60 24.34
CA CYS A 291 -18.68 33.47 25.36
C CYS A 291 -19.09 34.95 25.14
N LEU A 292 -19.09 35.40 23.88
CA LEU A 292 -19.58 36.74 23.50
C LEU A 292 -21.08 36.88 23.80
N PHE A 293 -21.88 35.86 23.51
CA PHE A 293 -23.31 35.83 23.84
C PHE A 293 -23.55 35.87 25.36
N LEU A 294 -22.78 35.10 26.14
CA LEU A 294 -22.83 35.14 27.62
C LEU A 294 -22.43 36.51 28.18
N LEU A 295 -21.39 37.15 27.63
CA LEU A 295 -21.00 38.52 28.01
C LEU A 295 -22.09 39.55 27.68
N ILE A 296 -22.76 39.41 26.53
CA ILE A 296 -23.89 40.28 26.15
C ILE A 296 -25.09 40.05 27.10
N CYS A 297 -25.38 38.80 27.47
CA CYS A 297 -26.43 38.46 28.44
C CYS A 297 -26.11 38.98 29.85
N LEU A 298 -24.87 38.83 30.33
CA LEU A 298 -24.44 39.37 31.63
C LEU A 298 -24.48 40.91 31.64
N LYS A 299 -24.07 41.56 30.55
CA LYS A 299 -24.20 43.02 30.40
C LYS A 299 -25.66 43.47 30.42
N LYS A 300 -26.55 42.72 29.77
CA LYS A 300 -28.00 42.98 29.78
C LYS A 300 -28.64 42.77 31.16
N SER A 301 -28.14 41.80 31.94
CA SER A 301 -28.55 41.58 33.33
C SER A 301 -28.06 42.70 34.26
N SER A 302 -26.80 43.13 34.12
CA SER A 302 -26.18 44.22 34.89
C SER A 302 -26.87 45.58 34.66
N VAL A 303 -27.25 45.87 33.41
CA VAL A 303 -28.03 47.08 33.08
C VAL A 303 -29.43 47.04 33.71
N LYS A 304 -30.11 45.88 33.72
CA LYS A 304 -31.41 45.73 34.38
C LYS A 304 -31.33 45.91 35.90
N THR A 305 -30.30 45.40 36.56
CA THR A 305 -30.10 45.62 38.00
C THR A 305 -29.78 47.08 38.32
N ASN A 306 -28.95 47.74 37.52
CA ASN A 306 -28.64 49.17 37.70
C ASN A 306 -29.88 50.06 37.49
N ASP A 307 -30.71 49.80 36.48
CA ASP A 307 -31.98 50.53 36.30
C ASP A 307 -32.96 50.30 37.46
N SER A 308 -32.99 49.11 38.04
CA SER A 308 -33.84 48.81 39.20
C SER A 308 -33.37 49.49 40.50
N MET A 309 -32.05 49.61 40.70
CA MET A 309 -31.47 50.36 41.83
C MET A 309 -31.64 51.87 41.65
N ASN A 310 -31.49 52.39 40.42
CA ASN A 310 -31.65 53.81 40.15
C ASN A 310 -33.13 54.25 40.25
N ARG A 311 -34.09 53.38 39.90
CA ARG A 311 -35.53 53.59 40.19
C ARG A 311 -35.88 53.52 41.68
N ARG A 312 -35.11 52.79 42.50
CA ARG A 312 -35.28 52.80 43.96
C ARG A 312 -34.69 54.06 44.59
N SER A 313 -33.52 54.50 44.14
CA SER A 313 -32.85 55.74 44.60
C SER A 313 -33.63 57.02 44.26
N SER A 314 -34.20 57.10 43.05
CA SER A 314 -35.06 58.23 42.64
C SER A 314 -36.36 58.32 43.45
N LYS A 315 -36.95 57.19 43.84
CA LYS A 315 -38.13 57.18 44.73
C LYS A 315 -37.82 57.65 46.16
N THR A 316 -36.64 57.36 46.70
CA THR A 316 -36.22 57.88 48.01
C THR A 316 -35.84 59.36 47.96
N SER A 317 -35.28 59.85 46.85
CA SER A 317 -34.97 61.28 46.67
C SER A 317 -36.22 62.15 46.49
N GLN A 318 -37.24 61.68 45.75
CA GLN A 318 -38.51 62.42 45.62
C GLN A 318 -39.32 62.46 46.92
N HIS A 319 -39.17 61.48 47.81
CA HIS A 319 -39.82 61.55 49.12
C HIS A 319 -39.13 62.54 50.07
N SER A 320 -37.81 62.73 49.94
CA SER A 320 -37.04 63.72 50.72
C SER A 320 -37.25 65.17 50.23
N GLN A 321 -37.39 65.41 48.92
CA GLN A 321 -37.67 66.75 48.40
C GLN A 321 -39.11 67.23 48.68
N ASN A 322 -40.09 66.33 48.73
CA ASN A 322 -41.46 66.72 49.11
C ASN A 322 -41.61 67.09 50.58
N HIS A 323 -40.76 66.58 51.49
CA HIS A 323 -40.80 66.98 52.90
C HIS A 323 -40.15 68.34 53.17
N GLN A 324 -39.22 68.77 52.31
CA GLN A 324 -38.47 70.02 52.50
C GLN A 324 -39.16 71.24 51.88
N ILE A 325 -40.09 71.04 50.93
CA ILE A 325 -40.91 72.12 50.34
C ILE A 325 -42.19 72.38 51.17
N THR A 326 -42.65 71.43 51.97
CA THR A 326 -43.79 71.66 52.90
C THR A 326 -43.42 72.37 54.21
N SER A 327 -42.14 72.57 54.52
CA SER A 327 -41.69 73.25 55.74
C SER A 327 -41.35 74.74 55.58
N GLU A 328 -41.44 75.31 54.36
CA GLU A 328 -41.16 76.74 54.11
C GLU A 328 -42.41 77.60 53.80
N ILE A 329 -43.63 77.08 53.98
CA ILE A 329 -44.88 77.83 53.74
C ILE A 329 -45.76 77.99 55.01
N LEU A 330 -45.29 77.61 56.21
CA LEU A 330 -46.16 77.64 57.41
C LEU A 330 -45.54 78.23 58.68
N TYR A 331 -44.88 79.39 58.55
CA TYR A 331 -44.62 80.41 59.59
C TYR A 331 -44.20 81.70 58.84
N LEU A 332 -45.05 82.63 58.39
CA LEU A 332 -45.98 83.51 59.13
C LEU A 332 -46.78 82.91 60.28
#